data_AF-A0AA40FSR5-F1
#
_entry.id   AF-A0AA40FSR5-F1
#
_cell.length_a   1.000
_cell.length_b   1.000
_cell.length_c   1.000
_cell.angle_alpha   90.00
_cell.angle_beta   90.00
_cell.angle_gamma   90.00
#
_symmetry.space_group_name_H-M   'P 1'
#
loop_
_entity.id
_entity.type
_entity.pdbx_description
1 polymer ?
#
loop_
_entity_poly.entity_id
_entity_poly.type
_entity_poly.pdbx_seq_one_letter_code
_entity_poly.pdbx_strand_id
1 'polypeptide(L)'
;MPKIREYNDEAMKLDECFKETLSCVRPFVLALTSPESAQLCKIWLDKLNAVSSQRRLRNEYLAELFMQLKTGHIGGVFSRPPPNGFLLPLPKSYHMVLILEIMKFIIIEK
;
A
#
# COMPACT_ATOMS: atom_id res chain seq x y z
N MET A 1 -1.28 -13.76 -31.13
CA MET A 1 -0.35 -13.61 -29.97
C MET A 1 -1.01 -12.71 -28.92
N PRO A 2 -1.60 -13.26 -27.83
CA PRO A 2 -2.39 -12.49 -26.85
C PRO A 2 -1.59 -11.91 -25.66
N LYS A 3 -0.42 -12.50 -25.34
CA LYS A 3 0.27 -12.32 -24.05
C LYS A 3 0.74 -10.89 -23.71
N ILE A 4 0.98 -10.03 -24.69
CA ILE A 4 1.53 -8.68 -24.46
C ILE A 4 0.43 -7.71 -23.98
N ARG A 5 -0.81 -7.91 -24.45
CA ARG A 5 -1.93 -7.02 -24.13
C ARG A 5 -2.42 -7.25 -22.70
N GLU A 6 -2.57 -8.51 -22.30
CA GLU A 6 -3.00 -8.91 -20.94
C GLU A 6 -2.03 -8.41 -19.85
N TYR A 7 -0.72 -8.48 -20.10
CA TYR A 7 0.30 -7.99 -19.16
C TYR A 7 0.21 -6.47 -18.93
N ASN A 8 -0.02 -5.70 -20.00
CA ASN A 8 -0.19 -4.25 -19.89
C ASN A 8 -1.48 -3.90 -19.13
N ASP A 9 -2.56 -4.64 -19.35
CA ASP A 9 -3.83 -4.43 -18.66
C ASP A 9 -3.70 -4.71 -17.15
N GLU A 10 -2.97 -5.75 -16.73
CA GLU A 10 -2.69 -6.01 -15.32
C GLU A 10 -1.83 -4.92 -14.67
N ALA A 11 -0.79 -4.44 -15.36
CA ALA A 11 0.08 -3.39 -14.85
C ALA A 11 -0.70 -2.08 -14.61
N MET A 12 -1.59 -1.71 -15.55
CA MET A 12 -2.45 -0.54 -15.41
C MET A 12 -3.41 -0.68 -14.23
N LYS A 13 -4.08 -1.83 -14.08
CA LYS A 13 -4.98 -2.09 -12.95
C LYS A 13 -4.28 -1.96 -11.59
N LEU A 14 -3.03 -2.43 -11.49
CA LEU A 14 -2.25 -2.27 -10.26
C LEU A 14 -1.87 -0.82 -9.99
N ASP A 15 -1.58 -0.03 -11.02
CA ASP A 15 -1.31 1.40 -10.86
C ASP A 15 -2.57 2.20 -10.48
N GLU A 16 -3.74 1.83 -11.00
CA GLU A 16 -5.02 2.40 -10.61
C GLU A 16 -5.37 2.08 -9.15
N CYS A 17 -5.29 0.79 -8.78
CA CYS A 17 -5.52 0.36 -7.40
C CYS A 17 -4.60 1.08 -6.40
N PHE A 18 -3.33 1.31 -6.78
CA PHE A 18 -2.41 2.08 -5.96
C PHE A 18 -2.92 3.51 -5.73
N LYS A 19 -3.34 4.21 -6.80
CA LYS A 19 -3.82 5.60 -6.71
C LYS A 19 -5.08 5.70 -5.86
N GLU A 20 -6.02 4.77 -6.04
CA GLU A 20 -7.25 4.71 -5.25
C GLU A 20 -6.95 4.50 -3.77
N THR A 21 -6.17 3.46 -3.45
CA THR A 21 -5.79 3.14 -2.06
C THR A 21 -5.01 4.30 -1.43
N LEU A 22 -4.11 4.95 -2.18
CA LEU A 22 -3.33 6.08 -1.68
C LEU A 22 -4.23 7.27 -1.33
N SER A 23 -5.29 7.47 -2.11
CA SER A 23 -6.28 8.52 -1.86
C SER A 23 -7.08 8.23 -0.59
N CYS A 24 -7.37 6.96 -0.30
CA CYS A 24 -7.97 6.52 0.96
C CYS A 24 -7.01 6.65 2.15
N VAL A 25 -5.71 6.42 1.98
CA VAL A 25 -4.71 6.43 3.07
C VAL A 25 -4.37 7.84 3.54
N ARG A 26 -4.28 8.82 2.64
CA ARG A 26 -3.83 10.19 2.96
C ARG A 26 -4.58 10.84 4.12
N PRO A 27 -5.92 10.81 4.20
CA PRO A 27 -6.66 11.38 5.33
C PRO A 27 -6.26 10.78 6.68
N PHE A 28 -6.01 9.46 6.74
CA PHE A 28 -5.62 8.79 7.98
C PHE A 28 -4.24 9.24 8.45
N VAL A 29 -3.28 9.38 7.52
CA VAL A 29 -1.94 9.88 7.86
C VAL A 29 -1.99 11.30 8.39
N LEU A 30 -2.83 12.16 7.79
CA LEU A 30 -3.02 13.55 8.25
C LEU A 30 -3.72 13.64 9.61
N ALA A 31 -4.53 12.64 9.97
CA ALA A 31 -5.24 12.59 11.25
C ALA A 31 -4.39 12.01 12.40
N LEU A 32 -3.16 11.55 12.13
CA LEU A 32 -2.28 11.01 13.17
C LEU A 32 -1.87 12.08 14.18
N THR A 33 -1.96 11.74 15.46
CA THR A 33 -1.58 12.63 16.57
C THR A 33 -0.09 12.55 16.91
N SER A 34 0.58 11.44 16.59
CA SER A 34 2.03 11.29 16.77
C SER A 34 2.80 11.85 15.56
N PRO A 35 3.63 12.88 15.74
CA PRO A 35 4.47 13.42 14.67
C PRO A 35 5.44 12.40 14.10
N GLU A 36 5.99 11.53 14.94
CA GLU A 36 6.93 10.48 14.54
C GLU A 36 6.24 9.46 13.63
N SER A 37 5.03 9.04 14.00
CA SER A 37 4.21 8.12 13.21
C SER A 37 3.82 8.73 11.88
N ALA A 38 3.38 10.00 11.87
CA ALA A 38 3.06 10.73 10.64
C ALA A 38 4.28 10.84 9.71
N GLN A 39 5.45 11.14 10.26
CA GLN A 39 6.69 11.23 9.50
C GLN A 39 7.11 9.86 8.91
N LEU A 40 7.00 8.78 9.70
CA LEU A 40 7.29 7.43 9.21
C LEU A 40 6.33 7.02 8.09
N CYS A 41 5.03 7.27 8.24
CA CYS A 41 4.05 7.03 7.19
C CYS A 41 4.39 7.80 5.92
N LYS A 42 4.76 9.09 6.04
CA LYS A 42 5.17 9.91 4.90
C LYS A 42 6.35 9.31 4.15
N ILE A 43 7.41 8.92 4.86
CA ILE A 43 8.61 8.29 4.26
C ILE A 43 8.23 6.99 3.54
N TRP A 44 7.36 6.18 4.13
CA TRP A 44 6.85 4.96 3.49
C TRP A 44 6.04 5.27 2.23
N LEU A 45 5.13 6.25 2.26
CA LEU A 45 4.34 6.64 1.09
C LEU A 45 5.23 7.14 -0.06
N ASP A 46 6.24 7.94 0.24
CA ASP A 46 7.22 8.42 -0.75
C ASP A 46 7.98 7.24 -1.37
N LYS A 47 8.42 6.29 -0.55
CA LYS A 47 9.05 5.05 -1.01
C LYS A 47 8.13 4.27 -1.95
N LEU A 48 6.89 4.04 -1.53
CA LEU A 48 5.92 3.26 -2.29
C LEU A 48 5.62 3.94 -3.63
N ASN A 49 5.52 5.27 -3.65
CA ASN A 49 5.32 6.02 -4.88
C ASN A 49 6.51 5.89 -5.87
N ALA A 50 7.74 5.76 -5.36
CA ALA A 50 8.95 5.62 -6.17
C ALA A 50 9.13 4.23 -6.80
N VAL A 51 8.60 3.15 -6.21
CA VAL A 51 8.83 1.75 -6.64
C VAL A 51 7.81 1.27 -7.67
N SER A 52 7.72 1.96 -8.82
CA SER A 52 6.80 1.63 -9.91
C SER A 52 7.08 0.27 -10.59
N SER A 53 8.29 -0.28 -10.44
CA SER A 53 8.67 -1.60 -10.96
C SER A 53 8.13 -2.76 -10.12
N GLN A 54 7.79 -2.53 -8.85
CA GLN A 54 7.31 -3.55 -7.91
C GLN A 54 5.82 -3.38 -7.58
N ARG A 55 4.97 -3.15 -8.59
CA ARG A 55 3.55 -2.77 -8.42
C ARG A 55 2.75 -3.64 -7.45
N ARG A 56 2.86 -4.97 -7.55
CA ARG A 56 2.13 -5.90 -6.66
C ARG A 56 2.53 -5.69 -5.21
N LEU A 57 3.83 -5.75 -4.93
CA LEU A 57 4.37 -5.59 -3.58
C LEU A 57 4.13 -4.18 -3.03
N ARG A 58 4.23 -3.14 -3.87
CA ARG A 58 3.87 -1.77 -3.50
C ARG A 58 2.43 -1.70 -3.00
N ASN A 59 1.49 -2.34 -3.72
CA ASN A 59 0.08 -2.34 -3.34
C ASN A 59 -0.16 -3.16 -2.08
N GLU A 60 0.54 -4.28 -1.88
CA GLU A 60 0.50 -5.06 -0.63
C GLU A 60 0.92 -4.22 0.58
N TYR A 61 2.04 -3.51 0.47
CA TYR A 61 2.50 -2.60 1.52
C TYR A 61 1.49 -1.47 1.78
N LEU A 62 0.93 -0.88 0.73
CA LEU A 62 -0.03 0.21 0.92
C LEU A 62 -1.32 -0.26 1.58
N ALA A 63 -1.80 -1.46 1.22
CA ALA A 63 -2.95 -2.10 1.84
C ALA A 63 -2.72 -2.40 3.32
N GLU A 64 -1.56 -2.96 3.67
CA GLU A 64 -1.21 -3.26 5.06
C GLU A 64 -1.06 -1.97 5.89
N LEU A 65 -0.45 -0.93 5.32
CA LEU A 65 -0.37 0.38 5.96
C LEU A 65 -1.77 0.96 6.23
N PHE A 66 -2.67 0.85 5.25
CA PHE A 66 -4.05 1.31 5.39
C PHE A 66 -4.77 0.58 6.54
N MET A 67 -4.62 -0.74 6.64
CA MET A 67 -5.22 -1.52 7.73
C MET A 67 -4.70 -1.08 9.10
N GLN A 68 -3.39 -0.94 9.24
CA GLN A 68 -2.78 -0.48 10.49
C GLN A 68 -3.28 0.91 10.89
N LEU A 69 -3.36 1.83 9.93
CA LEU A 69 -3.92 3.17 10.13
C LEU A 69 -5.39 3.12 10.57
N LYS A 70 -6.22 2.26 9.97
CA LYS A 70 -7.63 2.09 10.41
C LYS A 70 -7.74 1.53 11.82
N THR A 71 -6.82 0.64 12.22
CA THR A 71 -6.79 0.09 13.58
C THR A 71 -6.12 1.00 14.62
N GLY A 72 -5.56 2.13 14.18
CA GLY A 72 -4.87 3.09 15.05
C GLY A 72 -3.52 2.61 15.59
N HIS A 73 -2.98 1.51 15.07
CA HIS A 73 -1.72 0.93 15.55
C HIS A 73 -0.76 0.69 14.38
N ILE A 74 0.27 1.54 14.29
CA ILE A 74 1.36 1.44 13.31
C ILE A 74 2.53 0.71 13.96
N GLY A 75 2.94 -0.41 13.38
CA GLY A 75 3.98 -1.26 13.95
C GLY A 75 4.71 -2.12 12.93
N GLY A 76 5.55 -3.03 13.44
CA GLY A 76 6.27 -4.00 12.61
C GLY A 76 7.13 -3.33 11.54
N VAL A 77 6.93 -3.68 10.26
CA VAL A 77 7.71 -3.10 9.14
C VAL A 77 7.60 -1.57 9.06
N PHE A 78 6.48 -0.97 9.50
CA PHE A 78 6.28 0.47 9.48
C PHE A 78 6.81 1.21 10.71
N SER A 79 7.27 0.47 11.73
CA SER A 79 7.93 1.07 12.90
C SER A 79 9.34 1.62 12.60
N ARG A 80 9.83 1.40 11.38
CA ARG A 80 11.16 1.81 10.92
C ARG A 80 11.07 2.38 9.52
N PRO A 81 12.07 3.18 9.09
CA PRO A 81 12.18 3.61 7.70
C PRO A 81 12.24 2.42 6.73
N PRO A 82 11.72 2.56 5.50
CA PRO A 82 11.80 1.53 4.49
C PRO A 82 13.26 1.22 4.10
N PRO A 83 13.54 -0.01 3.62
CA PRO A 83 14.87 -0.37 3.17
C PRO A 83 15.30 0.45 1.95
N ASN A 84 16.61 0.66 1.84
CA ASN A 84 17.23 1.16 0.61
C ASN A 84 17.11 0.11 -0.50
N GLY A 85 16.89 0.53 -1.74
CA GLY A 85 16.75 -0.39 -2.88
C GLY A 85 15.35 -0.97 -3.04
N PHE A 86 15.23 -2.26 -3.31
CA PHE A 86 13.94 -2.91 -3.60
C PHE A 86 13.13 -3.19 -2.33
N LEU A 87 11.80 -3.19 -2.45
CA LEU A 87 10.90 -3.73 -1.43
C LEU A 87 11.14 -5.23 -1.27
N LEU A 88 11.10 -5.71 -0.03
CA LEU A 88 11.15 -7.12 0.30
C LEU A 88 9.71 -7.65 0.50
N PRO A 89 9.43 -8.91 0.19
CA PRO A 89 8.10 -9.49 0.43
C PRO A 89 7.68 -9.32 1.90
N LEU A 90 6.43 -8.91 2.12
CA LEU A 90 5.87 -8.86 3.46
C LEU A 90 5.87 -10.26 4.08
N PRO A 91 6.26 -10.42 5.36
CA PRO A 91 6.13 -11.67 6.09
C PRO A 91 4.69 -12.20 6.05
N LYS A 92 4.54 -13.54 6.11
CA LYS A 92 3.22 -14.21 6.06
C LYS A 92 2.22 -13.74 7.12
N SER A 93 2.70 -13.19 8.24
CA SER A 93 1.86 -12.59 9.28
C SER A 93 1.02 -11.40 8.78
N TYR A 94 1.45 -10.75 7.70
CA TYR A 94 0.75 -9.64 7.06
C TYR A 94 -0.20 -10.09 5.94
N HIS A 95 -0.27 -11.39 5.65
CA HIS A 95 -1.09 -11.93 4.57
C HIS A 95 -2.55 -12.19 5.02
N MET A 96 -2.87 -11.93 6.28
CA MET A 96 -4.20 -12.19 6.87
C MET A 96 -5.28 -11.20 6.44
N VAL A 97 -4.94 -10.12 5.73
CA VAL A 97 -5.93 -9.20 5.14
C VAL A 97 -5.79 -9.25 3.63
N LEU A 98 -6.56 -10.17 3.04
CA LEU A 98 -6.60 -10.36 1.60
C LEU A 98 -6.92 -9.04 0.88
N ILE A 99 -6.07 -8.70 -0.07
CA ILE A 99 -6.26 -7.68 -1.12
C ILE A 99 -7.66 -7.76 -1.78
N LEU A 100 -8.30 -8.94 -1.75
CA LEU A 100 -9.67 -9.15 -2.22
C LEU A 100 -10.75 -8.44 -1.40
N GLU A 101 -10.56 -8.20 -0.10
CA GLU A 101 -11.56 -7.48 0.71
C GLU A 101 -11.41 -5.96 0.57
N ILE A 102 -10.18 -5.42 0.53
CA ILE A 102 -9.97 -3.98 0.33
C ILE A 102 -10.43 -3.56 -1.07
N MET A 103 -10.18 -4.36 -2.11
CA MET A 103 -10.74 -4.10 -3.44
C MET A 103 -12.28 -4.19 -3.46
N LYS A 104 -12.89 -5.12 -2.72
CA LYS A 104 -14.36 -5.13 -2.58
C LYS A 104 -14.88 -3.90 -1.84
N PHE A 105 -14.24 -3.47 -0.77
CA PHE A 105 -14.66 -2.29 -0.01
C PHE A 105 -14.55 -0.98 -0.81
N ILE A 106 -13.48 -0.80 -1.58
CA ILE A 106 -13.31 0.40 -2.44
C ILE A 106 -14.32 0.40 -3.61
N ILE A 107 -14.72 -0.77 -4.11
CA ILE A 107 -15.70 -0.90 -5.21
C ILE A 107 -17.16 -0.81 -4.71
N ILE A 108 -17.46 -1.21 -3.47
CA ILE A 108 -18.84 -1.26 -2.93
C ILE A 108 -19.31 0.09 -2.38
N GLU A 109 -18.42 1.04 -2.07
CA GLU A 109 -18.82 2.41 -1.64
C GLU A 109 -18.96 3.42 -2.80
N LYS A 110 -19.15 2.96 -4.04
CA LYS A 110 -19.51 3.80 -5.20
C LYS A 110 -20.96 3.62 -5.62
#